data_AF-A0A2Z4JV28-F1
#
_entry.id   AF-A0A2Z4JV28-F1
#
_cell.length_a   1.000
_cell.length_b   1.000
_cell.length_c   1.000
_cell.angle_alpha   90.00
_cell.angle_beta   90.00
_cell.angle_gamma   90.00
#
_symmetry.space_group_name_H-M   'P 1'
#
loop_
_entity.id
_entity.type
_entity.pdbx_description
1 polymer ?
#
loop_
_entity_poly.entity_id
_entity_poly.type
_entity_poly.pdbx_seq_one_letter_code
_entity_poly.pdbx_strand_id
1 'polypeptide(L)'
;MKFLITLFLIAQLGLFVRNSSAQVANFDNSPYNMQNSPYNMDNSPYNMRNSPYNMDNSAYNANSKNGVYDNSGNRIGYEVKAPSGVTNYFDNSGNRIGYTPSKR
;
A
#
# COMPACT_ATOMS: atom_id res chain seq x y z
N MET A 1 -45.72 -30.40 -0.26
CA MET A 1 -45.74 -28.95 0.00
C MET A 1 -45.03 -28.61 1.32
N LYS A 2 -45.52 -29.04 2.49
CA LYS A 2 -44.88 -28.75 3.80
C LYS A 2 -43.39 -29.14 3.87
N PHE A 3 -43.03 -30.37 3.46
CA PHE A 3 -41.63 -30.82 3.42
C PHE A 3 -40.70 -29.97 2.55
N LEU A 4 -41.22 -29.43 1.44
CA LEU A 4 -40.43 -28.60 0.54
C LEU A 4 -40.12 -27.24 1.19
N ILE A 5 -41.09 -26.69 1.92
CA ILE A 5 -40.95 -25.44 2.67
C ILE A 5 -39.94 -25.61 3.81
N THR A 6 -40.00 -26.74 4.53
CA THR A 6 -39.02 -27.03 5.59
C THR A 6 -37.61 -27.17 5.05
N LEU A 7 -37.45 -27.88 3.92
CA LEU A 7 -36.15 -28.04 3.27
C LEU A 7 -35.57 -26.70 2.80
N PHE A 8 -36.43 -25.83 2.26
CA PHE A 8 -36.04 -24.49 1.81
C PHE A 8 -35.60 -23.59 2.99
N LEU A 9 -36.31 -23.64 4.11
CA LEU A 9 -35.94 -22.90 5.33
C LEU A 9 -34.60 -23.37 5.92
N ILE A 10 -34.33 -24.68 5.91
CA ILE A 10 -33.05 -25.24 6.37
C ILE A 10 -31.90 -24.81 5.44
N ALA A 11 -32.13 -24.80 4.12
CA ALA A 11 -31.13 -24.35 3.16
C ALA A 11 -30.79 -22.86 3.34
N GLN A 12 -31.80 -22.02 3.63
CA GLN A 12 -31.57 -20.60 3.94
C GLN A 12 -30.76 -20.41 5.23
N LEU A 13 -31.09 -21.14 6.30
CA LEU A 13 -30.34 -21.09 7.56
C LEU A 13 -28.85 -21.47 7.36
N GLY A 14 -28.54 -22.45 6.51
CA GLY A 14 -27.16 -22.83 6.19
C GLY A 14 -26.37 -21.74 5.42
N LEU A 15 -27.05 -20.84 4.72
CA LEU A 15 -26.42 -19.73 4.00
C LEU A 15 -26.19 -18.51 4.92
N PHE A 16 -27.04 -18.29 5.93
CA PHE A 16 -26.88 -17.21 6.91
C PHE A 16 -25.69 -17.38 7.86
N VAL A 17 -25.15 -18.60 8.01
CA VAL A 17 -23.98 -18.88 8.87
C VAL A 17 -22.64 -18.54 8.19
N ARG A 18 -22.65 -18.07 6.93
CA ARG A 18 -21.41 -17.69 6.24
C ARG A 18 -20.92 -16.32 6.72
N ASN A 19 -20.06 -16.35 7.73
CA ASN A 19 -19.21 -15.22 8.07
C ASN A 19 -18.37 -14.87 6.83
N SER A 20 -18.69 -13.73 6.21
CA SER A 20 -17.87 -13.17 5.14
C SER A 20 -16.73 -12.42 5.81
N SER A 21 -15.58 -13.06 5.99
CA SER A 21 -14.35 -12.42 6.47
C SER A 21 -13.71 -11.59 5.36
N ALA A 22 -14.41 -10.52 4.95
CA ALA A 22 -13.91 -9.54 4.00
C ALA A 22 -13.11 -8.47 4.76
N GLN A 23 -11.88 -8.82 5.16
CA GLN A 23 -10.72 -7.95 5.42
C GLN A 23 -9.75 -8.71 6.32
N VAL A 24 -8.87 -9.51 5.72
CA VAL A 24 -7.68 -9.96 6.44
C VAL A 24 -6.66 -8.84 6.33
N ALA A 25 -6.55 -8.03 7.38
CA ALA A 25 -5.36 -7.22 7.61
C ALA A 25 -4.18 -8.18 7.83
N ASN A 26 -3.58 -8.68 6.75
CA ASN A 26 -2.39 -9.51 6.85
C ASN A 26 -1.27 -8.64 7.45
N PHE A 27 -0.66 -9.11 8.53
CA PHE A 27 0.49 -8.45 9.15
C PHE A 27 1.61 -8.17 8.13
N ASP A 28 1.77 -9.03 7.11
CA ASP A 28 2.72 -8.81 6.01
C ASP A 28 2.50 -7.48 5.26
N ASN A 29 1.27 -6.97 5.21
CA ASN A 29 0.92 -5.70 4.56
C ASN A 29 0.83 -4.53 5.55
N SER A 30 0.89 -4.81 6.85
CA SER A 30 0.71 -3.83 7.92
C SER A 30 1.86 -2.83 7.97
N PRO A 31 1.60 -1.55 8.28
CA PRO A 31 2.66 -0.56 8.51
C PRO A 31 3.50 -0.88 9.74
N TYR A 32 2.96 -1.68 10.67
CA TYR A 32 3.67 -2.15 11.85
C TYR A 32 4.63 -3.30 11.57
N ASN A 33 4.57 -3.90 10.38
CA ASN A 33 5.62 -4.83 9.96
C ASN A 33 6.90 -4.05 9.67
N MET A 34 8.02 -4.47 10.28
CA MET A 34 9.31 -3.81 10.13
C MET A 34 9.74 -3.68 8.66
N GLN A 35 9.35 -4.60 7.77
CA GLN A 35 9.67 -4.50 6.34
C GLN A 35 8.97 -3.31 5.67
N ASN A 36 7.78 -2.95 6.13
CA ASN A 36 6.96 -1.85 5.59
C ASN A 36 7.09 -0.55 6.39
N SER A 37 7.55 -0.64 7.62
CA SER A 37 7.58 0.47 8.56
C SER A 37 8.46 1.62 8.06
N PRO A 38 8.04 2.89 8.25
CA PRO A 38 8.90 4.05 7.98
C PRO A 38 10.14 4.10 8.89
N TYR A 39 10.14 3.37 10.01
CA TYR A 39 11.28 3.30 10.93
C TYR A 39 12.36 2.33 10.45
N ASN A 40 12.08 1.53 9.41
CA ASN A 40 13.12 0.77 8.74
C ASN A 40 13.99 1.73 7.92
N MET A 41 15.30 1.62 8.07
CA MET A 41 16.26 2.50 7.41
C MET A 41 16.09 2.51 5.88
N ASP A 42 15.70 1.40 5.25
CA ASP A 42 15.48 1.38 3.79
C ASP A 42 14.22 2.15 3.35
N ASN A 43 13.24 2.29 4.23
CA ASN A 43 11.99 3.02 3.98
C ASN A 43 11.99 4.44 4.53
N SER A 44 12.95 4.76 5.40
CA SER A 44 13.00 6.01 6.13
C SER A 44 13.27 7.20 5.20
N PRO A 45 12.59 8.34 5.40
CA PRO A 45 12.94 9.63 4.78
C PRO A 45 14.41 10.03 4.95
N TYR A 46 15.04 9.58 6.03
CA TYR A 46 16.43 9.91 6.36
C TYR A 46 17.45 9.07 5.57
N ASN A 47 17.00 8.10 4.78
CA ASN A 47 17.87 7.39 3.85
C ASN A 47 18.22 8.28 2.67
N MET A 48 19.50 8.37 2.32
CA MET A 48 19.97 9.18 1.19
C MET A 48 19.29 8.80 -0.14
N ARG A 49 18.96 7.52 -0.35
CA ARG A 49 18.22 7.05 -1.53
C ARG A 49 16.80 7.60 -1.60
N ASN A 50 16.19 7.83 -0.44
CA ASN A 50 14.83 8.34 -0.29
C ASN A 50 14.78 9.87 -0.24
N SER A 51 15.92 10.53 -0.09
CA SER A 51 16.00 11.99 0.05
C SER A 51 15.47 12.72 -1.20
N PRO A 52 14.72 13.83 -1.04
CA PRO A 52 14.25 14.64 -2.16
C PRO A 52 15.41 15.35 -2.88
N TYR A 53 16.57 15.45 -2.22
CA TYR A 53 17.79 16.03 -2.79
C TYR A 53 18.60 15.04 -3.65
N ASN A 54 18.22 13.75 -3.65
CA ASN A 54 18.76 12.80 -4.62
C ASN A 54 18.31 13.24 -6.02
N MET A 55 19.24 13.26 -6.98
CA MET A 55 18.98 13.70 -8.35
C MET A 55 17.83 12.91 -9.00
N ASP A 56 17.71 11.62 -8.71
CA ASP A 56 16.62 10.79 -9.23
C ASP A 56 15.25 11.23 -8.70
N ASN A 57 15.19 11.71 -7.44
CA ASN A 57 13.96 12.05 -6.72
C ASN A 57 13.57 13.53 -6.82
N SER A 58 14.50 14.39 -7.24
CA SER A 58 14.33 15.83 -7.21
C SER A 58 13.25 16.31 -8.19
N ALA A 59 12.35 17.17 -7.70
CA ALA A 59 11.35 17.84 -8.54
C ALA A 59 11.97 18.76 -9.60
N TYR A 60 13.23 19.17 -9.41
CA TYR A 60 13.96 20.04 -10.33
C TYR A 60 14.72 19.26 -11.41
N ASN A 61 14.75 17.93 -11.33
CA ASN A 61 15.33 17.10 -12.38
C ASN A 61 14.25 16.75 -13.42
N ALA A 62 14.30 17.42 -14.58
CA ALA A 62 13.39 17.15 -15.71
C ALA A 62 13.49 15.71 -16.25
N ASN A 63 14.59 14.99 -15.96
CA ASN A 63 14.79 13.60 -16.35
C ASN A 63 14.44 12.59 -15.23
N SER A 64 13.88 13.05 -14.10
CA SER A 64 13.42 12.18 -13.02
C SER A 64 12.35 11.20 -13.54
N LYS A 65 12.54 9.90 -13.27
CA LYS A 65 11.65 8.83 -13.76
C LYS A 65 10.66 8.33 -12.73
N ASN A 66 10.77 8.80 -11.48
CA ASN A 66 9.98 8.31 -10.36
C ASN A 66 9.05 9.36 -9.76
N GLY A 67 8.81 10.47 -10.47
CA GLY A 67 7.83 11.46 -10.05
C GLY A 67 6.41 10.87 -10.03
N VAL A 68 5.65 11.24 -9.01
CA VAL A 68 4.23 10.93 -8.89
C VAL A 68 3.44 12.21 -9.18
N TYR A 69 2.44 12.11 -10.05
CA TYR A 69 1.67 13.25 -10.55
C TYR A 69 0.18 13.08 -10.27
N ASP A 70 -0.51 14.20 -10.06
CA ASP A 70 -1.97 14.22 -10.00
C ASP A 70 -2.60 14.11 -11.40
N ASN A 71 -3.93 14.05 -11.46
CA ASN A 71 -4.69 13.96 -12.72
C ASN A 71 -4.59 15.21 -13.60
N SER A 72 -4.04 16.32 -13.06
CA SER A 72 -3.81 17.56 -13.80
C SER A 72 -2.37 17.67 -14.32
N GLY A 73 -1.51 16.68 -14.01
CA GLY A 73 -0.10 16.67 -14.40
C GLY A 73 0.83 17.43 -13.44
N ASN A 74 0.35 17.88 -12.28
CA ASN A 74 1.21 18.49 -11.26
C ASN A 74 1.94 17.41 -10.48
N ARG A 75 3.25 17.59 -10.25
CA ARG A 75 4.04 16.67 -9.43
C ARG A 75 3.65 16.80 -7.97
N ILE A 76 3.16 15.72 -7.37
CA ILE A 76 2.78 15.66 -5.95
C ILE A 76 3.82 14.95 -5.08
N GLY A 77 4.79 14.27 -5.69
CA GLY A 77 5.81 13.55 -4.96
C GLY A 77 6.68 12.67 -5.83
N TYR A 78 7.25 11.64 -5.22
CA TYR A 78 8.04 10.62 -5.91
C TYR A 78 7.97 9.27 -5.19
N GLU A 79 8.26 8.21 -5.93
CA GLU A 79 8.35 6.86 -5.38
C GLU A 79 9.78 6.33 -5.34
N VAL A 80 10.11 5.55 -4.32
CA VAL A 80 11.42 4.87 -4.22
C VAL A 80 11.20 3.43 -3.77
N LYS A 81 11.77 2.49 -4.53
CA LYS A 81 11.69 1.06 -4.21
C LYS A 81 12.85 0.64 -3.32
N ALA A 82 12.53 0.17 -2.12
CA ALA A 82 13.49 -0.40 -1.19
C ALA A 82 14.04 -1.75 -1.70
N PRO A 83 15.24 -2.17 -1.26
CA PRO A 83 15.78 -3.51 -1.57
C PRO A 83 14.86 -4.66 -1.14
N SER A 84 14.05 -4.45 -0.09
CA SER A 84 13.02 -5.40 0.37
C SER A 84 11.86 -5.59 -0.60
N GLY A 85 11.76 -4.74 -1.64
CA GLY A 85 10.67 -4.73 -2.61
C GLY A 85 9.51 -3.81 -2.25
N VAL A 86 9.53 -3.17 -1.07
CA VAL A 86 8.54 -2.16 -0.66
C VAL A 86 8.73 -0.90 -1.51
N THR A 87 7.65 -0.39 -2.08
CA THR A 87 7.66 0.93 -2.73
C THR A 87 7.22 1.98 -1.73
N ASN A 88 8.06 2.98 -1.49
CA ASN A 88 7.77 4.10 -0.62
C ASN A 88 7.32 5.30 -1.47
N TYR A 89 6.32 6.04 -1.01
CA TYR A 89 5.86 7.28 -1.64
C TYR A 89 6.19 8.45 -0.72
N PHE A 90 6.86 9.44 -1.27
CA PHE A 90 7.26 10.67 -0.58
C PHE A 90 6.61 11.88 -1.24
N ASP A 91 6.27 12.90 -0.46
CA ASP A 91 5.96 14.21 -1.00
C ASP A 91 7.23 14.89 -1.56
N ASN A 92 7.07 16.04 -2.24
CA ASN A 92 8.21 16.79 -2.78
C ASN A 92 9.17 17.33 -1.71
N SER A 93 8.76 17.34 -0.43
CA SER A 93 9.58 17.75 0.72
C SER A 93 10.35 16.58 1.35
N GLY A 94 10.13 15.36 0.88
CA GLY A 94 10.78 14.15 1.38
C GLY A 94 10.06 13.47 2.55
N ASN A 95 8.87 13.90 2.94
CA ASN A 95 8.10 13.19 3.96
C ASN A 95 7.44 11.96 3.33
N ARG A 96 7.53 10.81 4.02
CA ARG A 96 6.86 9.59 3.55
C ARG A 96 5.36 9.70 3.78
N ILE A 97 4.59 9.66 2.70
CA ILE A 97 3.13 9.80 2.70
C ILE A 97 2.39 8.48 2.43
N GLY A 98 3.10 7.44 2.00
CA GLY A 98 2.50 6.14 1.75
C GLY A 98 3.52 5.07 1.41
N TYR A 99 3.02 3.84 1.22
CA TYR A 99 3.81 2.73 0.73
C TYR A 99 2.96 1.62 0.12
N THR A 100 3.58 0.81 -0.72
CA THR A 100 3.04 -0.47 -1.22
C THR A 100 3.95 -1.59 -0.68
N PRO A 101 3.42 -2.57 0.08
CA PRO A 101 4.19 -3.73 0.53
C PRO A 101 4.85 -4.48 -0.63
N SER A 102 5.93 -5.22 -0.35
CA SER A 102 6.52 -6.09 -1.37
C SER A 102 5.51 -7.17 -1.78
N LYS A 103 5.32 -7.34 -3.09
CA LYS A 103 4.54 -8.46 -3.61
C LYS A 103 5.34 -9.74 -3.34
N ARG A 104 4.80 -10.65 -2.53
CA ARG A 104 5.31 -12.01 -2.41
C ARG A 104 5.09 -12.78 -3.70
#